data_AF-A0A1E9C6N5-F1
#
_entry.id   AF-A0A1E9C6N5-F1
#
_cell.length_a   1.000
_cell.length_b   1.000
_cell.length_c   1.000
_cell.angle_alpha   90.00
_cell.angle_beta   90.00
_cell.angle_gamma   90.00
#
_symmetry.space_group_name_H-M   'P 1'
#
loop_
_entity.id
_entity.type
_entity.pdbx_description
1 polymer ?
#
loop_
_entity_poly.entity_id
_entity_poly.type
_entity_poly.pdbx_seq_one_letter_code
_entity_poly.pdbx_strand_id
1 'polypeptide(L)'
;MRIIKIILYYLLLASSLYAGTGIISPLYGTGWHFSLASMYWAVFSVLFVGSDLWLHHKISRLIALSILALTYLMSFEYYLFCDEYRFVVHQGSNEKIFLADIGKFHEYWFYQGLLVAYLLLAIVFSHLLTEKKLLMKQDNG
;
A
#
# COMPACT_ATOMS: atom_id res chain seq x y z
N MET A 1 24.91 -2.69 9.28
CA MET A 1 24.17 -1.82 8.33
C MET A 1 23.00 -2.49 7.61
N ARG A 2 23.03 -3.79 7.28
CA ARG A 2 21.93 -4.47 6.57
C ARG A 2 20.61 -4.50 7.37
N ILE A 3 20.68 -4.69 8.69
CA ILE A 3 19.52 -4.68 9.60
C ILE A 3 18.81 -3.31 9.61
N ILE A 4 19.56 -2.22 9.70
CA ILE A 4 19.00 -0.85 9.70
C ILE A 4 18.21 -0.58 8.42
N LYS A 5 18.71 -1.01 7.26
CA LYS A 5 18.00 -0.86 5.98
C LYS A 5 16.68 -1.64 5.95
N ILE A 6 16.66 -2.85 6.50
CA ILE A 6 15.46 -3.68 6.59
C ILE A 6 14.43 -3.04 7.52
N ILE A 7 14.86 -2.55 8.69
CA ILE A 7 13.97 -1.86 9.63
C ILE A 7 13.37 -0.61 8.97
N LEU A 8 14.18 0.21 8.32
CA LEU A 8 13.73 1.41 7.62
C LEU A 8 12.71 1.08 6.51
N TYR A 9 12.97 0.02 5.73
CA TYR A 9 12.07 -0.44 4.67
C TYR A 9 10.66 -0.78 5.21
N TYR A 10 10.58 -1.59 6.27
CA TYR A 10 9.29 -1.96 6.85
C TYR A 10 8.61 -0.81 7.58
N LEU A 11 9.39 0.09 8.19
CA LEU A 11 8.84 1.28 8.84
C LEU A 11 8.19 2.23 7.83
N LEU A 12 8.81 2.41 6.65
CA LEU A 12 8.26 3.20 5.56
C LEU A 12 7.01 2.54 4.94
N LEU A 13 7.01 1.21 4.80
CA LEU A 13 5.83 0.45 4.36
C LEU A 13 4.67 0.59 5.35
N ALA A 14 4.93 0.43 6.65
CA ALA A 14 3.90 0.59 7.67
C ALA A 14 3.33 2.02 7.69
N SER A 15 4.20 3.02 7.51
CA SER A 15 3.80 4.44 7.46
C SER A 15 2.94 4.75 6.24
N SER A 16 3.26 4.21 5.06
CA SER A 16 2.44 4.39 3.86
C SER A 16 1.08 3.70 4.01
N LEU A 17 1.03 2.49 4.57
CA LEU A 17 -0.23 1.80 4.86
C LEU A 17 -1.09 2.57 5.86
N TYR A 18 -0.50 3.09 6.93
CA TYR A 18 -1.20 3.89 7.94
C TYR A 18 -1.75 5.21 7.38
N ALA A 19 -0.97 5.91 6.56
CA ALA A 19 -1.46 7.10 5.86
C ALA A 19 -2.62 6.74 4.91
N GLY A 20 -2.53 5.57 4.25
CA GLY A 20 -3.58 5.04 3.39
C GLY A 20 -4.88 4.76 4.15
N THR A 21 -4.84 4.16 5.34
CA THR A 21 -6.06 3.91 6.13
C THR A 21 -6.76 5.21 6.53
N GLY A 22 -6.01 6.30 6.68
CA GLY A 22 -6.55 7.66 6.88
C GLY A 22 -7.48 8.14 5.77
N ILE A 23 -7.37 7.60 4.55
CA ILE A 23 -8.21 7.95 3.39
C ILE A 23 -9.64 7.37 3.56
N ILE A 24 -9.74 6.15 4.09
CA ILE A 24 -10.99 5.39 4.25
C ILE A 24 -11.52 5.42 5.70
N SER A 25 -10.86 6.13 6.61
CA SER A 25 -11.30 6.21 8.01
C SER A 25 -12.60 7.01 8.17
N PRO A 26 -13.51 6.59 9.07
CA PRO A 26 -14.73 7.33 9.36
C PRO A 26 -14.41 8.69 9.97
N LEU A 27 -15.05 9.76 9.47
CA LEU A 27 -14.82 11.13 9.94
C LEU A 27 -15.64 11.40 11.22
N TYR A 28 -15.05 11.13 12.38
CA TYR A 28 -15.55 11.63 13.67
C TYR A 28 -14.97 13.01 13.98
N GLY A 29 -15.41 14.07 13.28
CA GLY A 29 -15.21 15.48 13.67
C GLY A 29 -13.76 16.03 13.74
N THR A 30 -12.74 15.18 13.76
CA THR A 30 -11.30 15.49 13.87
C THR A 30 -10.47 14.60 12.93
N GLY A 31 -11.12 14.02 11.91
CA GLY A 31 -10.47 13.19 10.90
C GLY A 31 -9.50 14.01 10.05
N TRP A 32 -8.32 13.45 9.79
CA TRP A 32 -7.31 14.06 8.92
C TRP A 32 -7.98 14.54 7.63
N HIS A 33 -7.76 15.81 7.26
CA HIS A 33 -8.29 16.28 5.99
C HIS A 33 -7.78 15.34 4.89
N PHE A 34 -8.68 14.90 4.04
CA PHE A 34 -8.41 13.97 2.94
C PHE A 34 -7.14 14.32 2.14
N SER A 35 -6.91 15.62 1.91
CA SER A 35 -5.71 16.15 1.25
C SER A 35 -4.41 15.89 2.01
N LEU A 36 -4.43 15.87 3.35
CA LEU A 36 -3.24 15.58 4.15
C LEU A 36 -2.92 14.08 4.07
N ALA A 37 -3.91 13.20 4.23
CA ALA A 37 -3.69 11.75 4.17
C ALA A 37 -3.07 11.31 2.83
N SER A 38 -3.57 11.82 1.71
CA SER A 38 -3.01 11.53 0.38
C SER A 38 -1.60 12.11 0.19
N MET A 39 -1.33 13.32 0.69
CA MET A 39 0.02 13.90 0.69
C MET A 39 1.01 13.06 1.50
N TYR A 40 0.66 12.66 2.72
CA TYR A 40 1.52 11.80 3.53
C TYR A 40 1.75 10.45 2.85
N TRP A 41 0.70 9.85 2.29
CA TRP A 41 0.83 8.60 1.55
C TRP A 41 1.83 8.73 0.40
N ALA A 42 1.75 9.80 -0.40
CA ALA A 42 2.67 10.02 -1.51
C ALA A 42 4.13 10.15 -1.05
N VAL A 43 4.38 10.95 -0.01
CA VAL A 43 5.73 11.14 0.55
C VAL A 43 6.32 9.82 1.06
N PHE A 44 5.56 9.07 1.87
CA PHE A 44 6.05 7.80 2.42
C PHE A 44 6.25 6.74 1.34
N SER A 45 5.40 6.70 0.30
CA SER A 45 5.55 5.79 -0.83
C SER A 45 6.81 6.09 -1.65
N VAL A 46 7.14 7.36 -1.90
CA VAL A 46 8.38 7.73 -2.60
C VAL A 46 9.61 7.33 -1.78
N LEU A 47 9.59 7.59 -0.46
CA LEU A 47 10.66 7.17 0.44
C LEU A 47 10.80 5.65 0.49
N PHE A 48 9.68 4.93 0.51
CA PHE A 48 9.66 3.46 0.46
C PHE A 48 10.29 2.93 -0.82
N VAL A 49 9.97 3.48 -1.99
CA VAL A 49 10.59 3.12 -3.28
C VAL A 49 12.10 3.34 -3.23
N GLY A 50 12.56 4.48 -2.73
CA GLY A 50 13.99 4.75 -2.56
C GLY A 50 14.68 3.74 -1.63
N SER A 51 14.03 3.38 -0.53
CA SER A 51 14.52 2.36 0.41
C SER A 51 14.57 0.96 -0.24
N ASP A 52 13.56 0.59 -1.02
CA ASP A 52 13.49 -0.68 -1.74
C ASP A 52 14.64 -0.83 -2.74
N LEU A 53 14.93 0.21 -3.52
CA LEU A 53 16.04 0.24 -4.46
C LEU A 53 17.39 0.10 -3.75
N TRP A 54 17.53 0.69 -2.57
CA TRP A 54 18.76 0.57 -1.77
C TRP A 54 18.90 -0.82 -1.11
N LEU A 55 17.81 -1.45 -0.69
CA LEU A 55 17.83 -2.75 -0.05
C LEU A 55 18.02 -3.90 -1.07
N HIS A 56 17.41 -3.77 -2.26
CA HIS A 56 17.45 -4.72 -3.38
C HIS A 56 17.34 -6.20 -2.93
N HIS A 57 16.36 -6.50 -2.07
CA HIS A 57 16.23 -7.81 -1.43
C HIS A 57 14.91 -8.50 -1.81
N LYS A 58 15.01 -9.56 -2.63
CA LYS A 58 13.85 -10.28 -3.21
C LYS A 58 12.85 -10.77 -2.15
N ILE A 59 13.34 -11.35 -1.05
CA ILE A 59 12.47 -11.87 0.02
C ILE A 59 11.67 -10.74 0.70
N SER A 60 12.29 -9.57 0.88
CA SER A 60 11.62 -8.42 1.51
C SER A 60 10.46 -7.90 0.67
N ARG A 61 10.65 -7.86 -0.65
CA ARG A 61 9.60 -7.46 -1.61
C ARG A 61 8.43 -8.43 -1.62
N LEU A 62 8.69 -9.74 -1.53
CA LEU A 62 7.63 -10.74 -1.43
C LEU A 62 6.82 -10.59 -0.13
N ILE A 63 7.49 -10.34 1.00
CA ILE A 63 6.80 -10.09 2.27
C ILE A 63 5.96 -8.80 2.17
N ALA A 64 6.50 -7.73 1.61
CA ALA A 64 5.76 -6.49 1.40
C ALA A 64 4.52 -6.69 0.50
N LEU A 65 4.64 -7.48 -0.57
CA LEU A 65 3.51 -7.86 -1.41
C LEU A 65 2.45 -8.66 -0.64
N SER A 66 2.86 -9.63 0.17
CA SER A 66 1.91 -10.39 1.01
C SER A 66 1.19 -9.49 2.01
N ILE A 67 1.89 -8.54 2.64
CA ILE A 67 1.27 -7.55 3.54
C ILE A 67 0.26 -6.69 2.77
N LEU A 68 0.65 -6.16 1.60
CA LEU A 68 -0.24 -5.36 0.76
C LEU A 68 -1.49 -6.15 0.32
N ALA A 69 -1.36 -7.45 0.02
CA ALA A 69 -2.49 -8.31 -0.31
C ALA A 69 -3.44 -8.51 0.87
N LEU A 70 -2.89 -8.75 2.08
CA LEU A 70 -3.68 -8.85 3.31
C LEU A 70 -4.43 -7.55 3.60
N THR A 71 -3.76 -6.40 3.48
CA THR A 71 -4.40 -5.10 3.67
C THR A 71 -5.49 -4.86 2.63
N TYR A 72 -5.29 -5.27 1.38
CA TYR A 72 -6.32 -5.17 0.34
C TYR A 72 -7.56 -5.99 0.71
N LEU A 73 -7.37 -7.24 1.16
CA LEU A 73 -8.46 -8.11 1.57
C LEU A 73 -9.23 -7.53 2.77
N MET A 74 -8.52 -7.03 3.79
CA MET A 74 -9.13 -6.33 4.93
C MET A 74 -9.91 -5.09 4.49
N SER A 75 -9.36 -4.30 3.56
CA SER A 75 -10.06 -3.11 3.06
C SER A 75 -11.32 -3.46 2.26
N PHE A 76 -11.33 -4.60 1.57
CA PHE A 76 -12.47 -5.10 0.82
C PHE A 76 -13.57 -5.59 1.76
N GLU A 77 -13.23 -6.30 2.83
CA GLU A 77 -14.17 -6.68 3.88
C GLU A 77 -14.79 -5.44 4.54
N TYR A 78 -13.98 -4.41 4.84
CA TYR A 78 -14.47 -3.15 5.38
C TYR A 78 -15.40 -2.40 4.41
N TYR A 79 -15.10 -2.45 3.11
CA TYR A 79 -15.98 -1.91 2.07
C TYR A 79 -17.36 -2.59 2.08
N LEU A 80 -17.40 -3.92 2.11
CA LEU A 80 -18.66 -4.69 2.16
C LEU A 80 -19.47 -4.34 3.42
N PHE A 81 -18.80 -4.23 4.57
CA PHE A 81 -19.44 -3.79 5.81
C PHE A 81 -20.06 -2.38 5.69
N CYS A 82 -19.33 -1.43 5.08
CA CYS A 82 -19.83 -0.07 4.87
C CYS A 82 -21.02 -0.02 3.90
N ASP A 83 -20.99 -0.84 2.85
CA ASP A 83 -22.07 -0.94 1.86
C ASP A 83 -23.35 -1.52 2.47
N GLU A 84 -23.23 -2.62 3.22
CA GLU A 84 -24.33 -3.23 3.97
C GLU A 84 -24.90 -2.27 5.02
N TYR A 85 -24.03 -1.58 5.78
CA TYR A 85 -24.46 -0.59 6.77
C TYR A 85 -25.21 0.59 6.12
N ARG A 86 -24.73 1.08 4.98
CA ARG A 86 -25.38 2.17 4.22
C ARG A 86 -26.75 1.74 3.70
N PHE A 87 -26.89 0.49 3.28
CA PHE A 87 -28.17 -0.09 2.85
C PHE A 87 -29.18 -0.18 4.01
N VAL A 88 -28.74 -0.61 5.20
CA VAL A 88 -29.60 -0.79 6.39
C VAL A 88 -29.99 0.54 7.04
N VAL A 89 -29.07 1.49 7.17
CA VAL A 89 -29.32 2.77 7.88
C VAL A 89 -30.10 3.78 7.06
N HIS A 90 -30.01 3.74 5.72
CA HIS A 90 -30.88 4.56 4.85
C HIS A 90 -32.37 4.23 4.99
N GLN A 91 -32.75 3.14 5.66
CA GLN A 91 -34.15 2.84 5.98
C GLN A 91 -34.62 3.36 7.35
N GLY A 92 -33.76 3.82 8.28
CA GLY A 92 -34.18 3.89 9.68
C GLY A 92 -33.64 4.94 10.64
N SER A 93 -32.57 5.70 10.37
CA SER A 93 -32.10 6.65 11.41
C SER A 93 -31.38 7.89 10.93
N ASN A 94 -31.50 8.94 11.74
CA ASN A 94 -30.97 10.29 11.59
C ASN A 94 -29.57 10.43 12.25
N GLU A 95 -28.89 9.33 12.55
CA GLU A 95 -27.60 9.34 13.25
C GLU A 95 -26.41 9.43 12.29
N LYS A 96 -25.65 10.52 12.46
CA LYS A 96 -24.61 11.04 11.56
C LYS A 96 -23.26 10.30 11.70
N ILE A 97 -23.20 8.99 11.49
CA ILE A 97 -21.91 8.33 11.26
C ILE A 97 -21.56 8.48 9.77
N PHE A 98 -20.63 9.39 9.46
CA PHE A 98 -20.12 9.57 8.09
C PHE A 98 -19.07 8.49 7.78
N LEU A 99 -19.56 7.34 7.32
CA LEU A 99 -18.72 6.28 6.74
C LEU A 99 -18.03 6.77 5.46
N ALA A 100 -16.92 6.14 5.10
CA ALA A 100 -16.21 6.47 3.87
C ALA A 100 -17.07 6.18 2.64
N ASP A 101 -17.10 7.12 1.71
CA ASP A 101 -17.83 6.98 0.45
C ASP A 101 -17.11 6.03 -0.51
N ILE A 102 -17.86 5.43 -1.44
CA ILE A 102 -17.36 4.45 -2.42
C ILE A 102 -16.16 5.03 -3.21
N GLY A 103 -16.21 6.32 -3.56
CA GLY A 103 -15.12 7.01 -4.25
C GLY A 103 -13.79 6.98 -3.49
N LYS A 104 -13.82 7.05 -2.15
CA LYS A 104 -12.61 7.00 -1.32
C LYS A 104 -11.97 5.61 -1.27
N PHE A 105 -12.79 4.56 -1.32
CA PHE A 105 -12.31 3.19 -1.43
C PHE A 105 -11.62 2.94 -2.77
N HIS A 106 -12.19 3.42 -3.88
CA HIS A 106 -11.55 3.31 -5.19
C HIS A 106 -10.19 4.01 -5.23
N GLU A 107 -10.09 5.20 -4.65
CA GLU A 107 -8.82 5.94 -4.59
C GLU A 107 -7.78 5.22 -3.72
N TYR A 108 -8.19 4.71 -2.56
CA TYR A 108 -7.33 3.90 -1.70
C TYR A 108 -6.80 2.65 -2.42
N TRP A 109 -7.68 1.92 -3.11
CA TRP A 109 -7.29 0.76 -3.91
C TRP A 109 -6.39 1.14 -5.08
N PHE A 110 -6.60 2.29 -5.70
CA PHE A 110 -5.72 2.80 -6.75
C PHE A 110 -4.30 3.05 -6.22
N TYR A 111 -4.17 3.75 -5.09
CA TYR A 111 -2.89 3.99 -4.44
C TYR A 111 -2.18 2.69 -4.03
N GLN A 112 -2.90 1.77 -3.40
CA GLN A 112 -2.34 0.48 -3.02
C GLN A 112 -1.95 -0.35 -4.25
N GLY A 113 -2.73 -0.28 -5.32
CA GLY A 113 -2.44 -0.89 -6.61
C GLY A 113 -1.14 -0.37 -7.23
N LEU A 114 -0.84 0.93 -7.11
CA LEU A 114 0.43 1.50 -7.59
C LEU A 114 1.64 0.89 -6.87
N LEU A 115 1.55 0.69 -5.54
CA LEU A 115 2.63 0.04 -4.78
C LEU A 115 2.82 -1.43 -5.16
N VAL A 116 1.73 -2.15 -5.37
CA VAL A 116 1.76 -3.54 -5.84
C VAL A 116 2.40 -3.63 -7.23
N ALA A 117 1.96 -2.78 -8.17
CA ALA A 117 2.50 -2.73 -9.52
C ALA A 117 4.01 -2.42 -9.51
N TYR A 118 4.43 -1.45 -8.68
CA TYR A 118 5.84 -1.14 -8.47
C TYR A 118 6.64 -2.36 -7.99
N LEU A 119 6.18 -3.06 -6.94
CA LEU A 119 6.90 -4.21 -6.39
C LEU A 119 6.99 -5.37 -7.38
N LEU A 120 5.93 -5.63 -8.15
CA LEU A 120 5.94 -6.64 -9.21
C LEU A 120 6.96 -6.29 -10.30
N LEU A 121 6.96 -5.05 -10.78
CA LEU A 121 7.96 -4.56 -11.74
C LEU A 121 9.38 -4.72 -11.18
N ALA A 122 9.60 -4.31 -9.93
CA ALA A 122 10.91 -4.42 -9.29
C ALA A 122 11.39 -5.87 -9.19
N ILE A 123 10.50 -6.84 -8.95
CA ILE A 123 10.83 -8.26 -8.95
C ILE A 123 11.20 -8.75 -10.36
N VAL A 124 10.40 -8.40 -11.37
CA VAL A 124 10.65 -8.79 -12.77
C VAL A 124 11.98 -8.22 -13.26
N PHE A 125 12.26 -6.94 -13.01
CA PHE A 125 13.52 -6.30 -13.38
C PHE A 125 14.73 -6.94 -12.67
N SER A 126 14.62 -7.23 -11.37
CA SER A 126 15.71 -7.93 -10.65
C SER A 126 15.96 -9.34 -11.19
N HIS A 127 14.92 -10.04 -11.65
CA HIS A 127 15.08 -11.34 -12.31
C HIS A 127 15.82 -11.21 -13.63
N LEU A 128 15.38 -10.28 -14.49
CA LEU A 128 15.93 -10.07 -15.83
C LEU A 128 17.40 -9.62 -15.80
N LEU A 129 17.78 -8.79 -14.84
CA LEU A 129 19.18 -8.40 -14.61
C LEU A 129 20.06 -9.57 -14.16
N THR A 130 19.52 -10.46 -13.34
CA THR A 130 20.26 -11.65 -12.87
C THR A 130 20.52 -12.61 -14.02
N GLU A 131 19.52 -12.84 -14.87
CA GLU A 131 19.60 -13.70 -16.04
C GLU A 131 20.62 -13.18 -17.06
N LYS A 132 20.60 -11.87 -17.37
CA LYS A 132 21.61 -11.24 -18.24
C LYS A 132 23.03 -11.38 -17.71
N LYS A 133 23.24 -11.22 -16.40
CA LYS A 133 24.56 -11.38 -15.78
C LYS A 133 25.07 -12.82 -15.87
N LEU A 134 24.19 -13.81 -15.77
CA LEU A 134 24.56 -15.21 -15.90
C LEU A 134 24.99 -15.54 -17.34
N LEU A 135 24.23 -15.06 -18.33
CA LEU A 135 24.54 -15.25 -19.74
C LEU A 135 25.90 -14.62 -20.13
N MET A 136 26.18 -13.39 -19.71
CA MET A 136 27.47 -12.73 -19.96
C MET A 136 28.66 -13.42 -19.27
N LYS A 137 28.41 -14.16 -18.18
CA LYS A 137 29.46 -14.90 -17.48
C LYS A 137 29.77 -16.24 -18.16
N GLN A 138 28.80 -16.79 -18.89
CA GLN A 138 28.92 -18.04 -19.63
C GLN A 138 29.60 -17.85 -21.01
N ASP A 139 29.50 -16.64 -21.58
CA ASP A 139 30.12 -16.27 -22.86
C ASP A 139 31.60 -15.84 -22.73
N ASN A 140 32.03 -15.49 -21.50
CA ASN A 140 33.39 -15.03 -21.18
C ASN A 140 34.30 -16.12 -20.56
N GLY A 141 33.90 -17.40 -20.62
CA GLY A 141 34.67 -18.55 -20.09
C GLY A 141 34.80 -19.63 -21.14
#